data_AF-A0A9J6C395-F1
#
_entry.id   AF-A0A9J6C395-F1
#
_cell.length_a   1.000
_cell.length_b   1.000
_cell.length_c   1.000
_cell.angle_alpha   90.00
_cell.angle_beta   90.00
_cell.angle_gamma   90.00
#
_symmetry.space_group_name_H-M   'P 1'
#
loop_
_entity.id
_entity.type
_entity.pdbx_description
1 polymer ?
#
loop_
_entity_poly.entity_id
_entity_poly.type
_entity_poly.pdbx_seq_one_letter_code
_entity_poly.pdbx_strand_id
1 'polypeptide(L)'
;MAKQYLNQCCFCCTLETGGYVIGWLTIIFGCLGLIGSAILVAGGIAAFNQDNLKDDEKTALTLFIAIFSVYVVFTIIYTIGGILLVLGTKRREHRKIIMMLVIMGIGVVFSFLNLITDATAGTIVSSIIGAIIQVYFLVCIYSLYAKIKNENENLGTYNYNK
;
A
#
# COMPACT_ATOMS: atom_id res chain seq x y z
N MET A 1 -29.69 4.08 -12.35
CA MET A 1 -28.42 4.84 -12.47
C MET A 1 -27.33 3.87 -12.85
N ALA A 2 -26.82 3.97 -14.08
CA ALA A 2 -25.79 3.07 -14.60
C ALA A 2 -24.50 3.24 -13.79
N LYS A 3 -24.22 2.29 -12.88
CA LYS A 3 -22.88 2.15 -12.30
C LYS A 3 -21.96 1.78 -13.45
N GLN A 4 -21.26 2.76 -14.01
CA GLN A 4 -20.17 2.52 -14.96
C GLN A 4 -19.04 1.85 -14.16
N TYR A 5 -19.12 0.53 -14.06
CA TYR A 5 -17.96 -0.27 -13.72
C TYR A 5 -16.94 0.03 -14.80
N LEU A 6 -15.76 0.53 -14.43
CA LEU A 6 -14.60 0.54 -15.29
C LEU A 6 -14.31 -0.93 -15.61
N ASN A 7 -14.96 -1.47 -16.66
CA ASN A 7 -14.81 -2.85 -17.10
C ASN A 7 -13.39 -3.12 -17.62
N GLN A 8 -12.60 -2.06 -17.82
CA GLN A 8 -11.20 -2.06 -18.21
C GLN A 8 -10.43 -1.10 -17.28
N CYS A 9 -9.50 -1.61 -16.46
CA CYS A 9 -8.42 -0.81 -15.84
C CYS A 9 -7.16 -1.10 -16.66
N CYS A 10 -6.45 -0.05 -17.11
CA CYS A 10 -5.32 -0.09 -18.05
C CYS A 10 -5.63 -0.79 -19.39
N PHE A 11 -5.67 -0.02 -20.49
CA PHE A 11 -5.25 -0.48 -21.83
C PHE A 11 -5.67 -1.94 -22.18
N CYS A 12 -6.99 -2.21 -22.15
CA CYS A 12 -7.62 -3.49 -22.51
C CYS A 12 -7.55 -4.66 -21.49
N CYS A 13 -6.96 -4.49 -20.30
CA CYS A 13 -6.87 -5.58 -19.32
C CYS A 13 -8.14 -5.73 -18.47
N THR A 14 -8.53 -6.98 -18.21
CA THR A 14 -9.64 -7.33 -17.32
C THR A 14 -9.34 -6.85 -15.90
N LEU A 15 -10.34 -6.27 -15.23
CA LEU A 15 -10.23 -5.73 -13.85
C LEU A 15 -9.64 -6.75 -12.84
N GLU A 16 -9.93 -8.04 -13.01
CA GLU A 16 -9.36 -9.13 -12.20
C GLU A 16 -7.83 -9.23 -12.34
N THR A 17 -7.31 -9.09 -13.56
CA THR A 17 -5.87 -9.09 -13.84
C THR A 17 -5.20 -7.88 -13.20
N GLY A 18 -5.86 -6.71 -13.25
CA GLY A 18 -5.36 -5.48 -12.61
C GLY A 18 -5.20 -5.64 -11.10
N GLY A 19 -6.21 -6.19 -10.40
CA GLY A 19 -6.12 -6.48 -8.96
C GLY A 19 -4.99 -7.44 -8.60
N TYR A 20 -4.79 -8.47 -9.43
CA TYR A 20 -3.71 -9.44 -9.26
C TYR A 20 -2.33 -8.78 -9.42
N VAL A 21 -2.14 -7.98 -10.46
CA VAL A 21 -0.88 -7.25 -10.71
C VAL A 21 -0.59 -6.26 -9.58
N ILE A 22 -1.58 -5.49 -9.11
CA ILE A 22 -1.40 -4.54 -8.01
C ILE A 22 -1.02 -5.27 -6.72
N GLY A 23 -1.63 -6.41 -6.44
CA GLY A 23 -1.27 -7.25 -5.28
C GLY A 23 0.18 -7.73 -5.34
N TRP A 24 0.63 -8.23 -6.50
CA TRP A 24 2.03 -8.63 -6.69
C TRP A 24 3.01 -7.47 -6.60
N LEU A 25 2.70 -6.32 -7.20
CA LEU A 25 3.52 -5.11 -7.08
C LEU A 25 3.65 -4.71 -5.61
N THR A 26 2.56 -4.74 -4.85
CA THR A 26 2.56 -4.42 -3.42
C THR A 26 3.49 -5.35 -2.64
N ILE A 27 3.47 -6.66 -2.94
CA ILE A 27 4.37 -7.63 -2.30
C ILE A 27 5.84 -7.34 -2.68
N ILE A 28 6.12 -7.09 -3.96
CA ILE A 28 7.48 -6.80 -4.44
C ILE A 28 8.01 -5.52 -3.76
N PHE A 29 7.24 -4.45 -3.74
CA PHE A 29 7.61 -3.20 -3.07
C PHE A 29 7.75 -3.38 -1.56
N GLY A 30 6.91 -4.20 -0.93
CA GLY A 30 7.05 -4.57 0.48
C GLY A 30 8.37 -5.28 0.78
N CYS A 31 8.74 -6.27 -0.03
CA CYS A 31 10.01 -6.99 0.10
C CYS A 31 11.22 -6.07 -0.13
N LEU A 32 11.20 -5.23 -1.18
CA LEU A 32 12.25 -4.25 -1.43
C LEU A 32 12.37 -3.23 -0.28
N GLY A 33 11.23 -2.79 0.27
CA GLY A 33 11.17 -1.92 1.43
C GLY A 33 11.81 -2.57 2.67
N LEU A 34 11.55 -3.85 2.91
CA LEU A 34 12.17 -4.59 4.01
C LEU A 34 13.69 -4.71 3.82
N ILE A 35 14.16 -5.08 2.64
CA ILE A 35 15.60 -5.16 2.34
C ILE A 35 16.27 -3.80 2.53
N GLY A 36 15.68 -2.74 1.97
CA GLY A 36 16.19 -1.38 2.11
C GLY A 36 16.24 -0.94 3.58
N SER A 37 15.19 -1.24 4.35
CA SER A 37 15.16 -0.92 5.78
C SER A 37 16.23 -1.68 6.57
N ALA A 38 16.52 -2.94 6.23
CA ALA A 38 17.55 -3.73 6.88
C ALA A 38 18.95 -3.14 6.63
N ILE A 39 19.23 -2.69 5.40
CA ILE A 39 20.50 -2.03 5.05
C ILE A 39 20.65 -0.70 5.82
N LEU A 40 19.59 0.11 5.90
CA LEU A 40 19.60 1.38 6.62
C LEU A 40 19.84 1.18 8.12
N VAL A 41 19.18 0.20 8.75
CA VAL A 41 19.40 -0.11 10.16
C VAL A 41 20.82 -0.63 10.40
N ALA A 42 21.33 -1.53 9.54
CA ALA A 42 22.71 -2.01 9.65
C ALA A 42 23.73 -0.87 9.52
N GLY A 43 23.52 0.06 8.58
CA GLY A 43 24.33 1.26 8.45
C GLY A 43 24.24 2.18 9.66
N GLY A 44 23.05 2.37 10.24
CA GLY A 44 22.85 3.13 11.47
C GLY A 44 23.60 2.54 12.65
N ILE A 45 23.55 1.21 12.85
CA ILE A 45 24.28 0.53 13.92
C ILE A 45 25.80 0.63 13.72
N ALA A 46 26.27 0.48 12.47
CA ALA A 46 27.70 0.64 12.15
C ALA A 46 28.21 2.06 12.46
N ALA A 47 27.40 3.09 12.18
CA ALA A 47 27.69 4.45 12.56
C ALA A 47 27.66 4.66 14.09
N PHE A 48 26.71 4.03 14.79
CA PHE A 48 26.60 4.11 16.25
C PHE A 48 27.82 3.55 16.99
N ASN A 49 28.45 2.50 16.43
CA ASN A 49 29.65 1.88 17.00
C ASN A 49 30.94 2.70 16.76
N GLN A 50 30.90 3.82 16.04
CA GLN A 50 32.04 4.74 16.01
C GLN A 50 32.04 5.59 17.29
N ASP A 51 33.03 5.36 18.14
CA ASP A 51 33.21 6.04 19.44
C ASP A 51 33.39 7.57 19.37
N ASN A 52 33.45 8.17 18.18
CA ASN A 52 33.66 9.60 17.98
C ASN A 52 32.38 10.45 17.96
N LEU A 53 31.20 9.87 18.18
CA LEU A 53 29.93 10.60 18.11
C LEU A 53 29.66 11.40 19.39
N LYS A 54 29.20 12.65 19.21
CA LYS A 54 28.75 13.51 20.31
C LYS A 54 27.45 12.97 20.92
N ASP A 55 27.17 13.29 22.19
CA ASP A 55 25.97 12.82 22.90
C ASP A 55 24.66 13.26 22.21
N ASP A 56 24.66 14.42 21.54
CA ASP A 56 23.53 14.89 20.73
C ASP A 56 23.27 13.98 19.50
N GLU A 57 24.34 13.50 18.85
CA GLU A 57 24.24 12.61 17.68
C GLU A 57 23.76 11.22 18.09
N LYS A 58 24.21 10.71 19.24
CA LYS A 58 23.73 9.43 19.81
C LYS A 58 22.23 9.47 20.11
N THR A 59 21.73 10.60 20.60
CA THR A 59 20.30 10.78 20.87
C THR A 59 19.48 10.79 19.59
N ALA A 60 19.95 11.51 18.56
CA ALA A 60 19.31 11.54 17.24
C ALA A 60 19.28 10.17 16.57
N LEU A 61 20.39 9.41 16.66
CA LEU A 61 20.50 8.07 16.07
C LEU A 61 19.60 7.06 16.80
N THR A 62 19.47 7.18 18.12
CA THR A 62 18.54 6.36 18.91
C THR A 62 17.08 6.60 18.52
N LEU A 63 16.67 7.87 18.36
CA LEU A 63 15.35 8.25 17.86
C LEU A 63 15.10 7.72 16.44
N PHE A 64 16.11 7.80 15.58
CA PHE A 64 16.03 7.28 14.21
C PHE A 64 15.77 5.77 14.20
N ILE A 65 16.52 4.99 14.97
CA ILE A 65 16.31 3.53 15.09
C ILE A 65 14.90 3.21 15.62
N ALA A 66 14.42 3.95 16.63
CA ALA A 66 13.10 3.76 17.19
C ALA A 66 11.96 4.02 16.17
N ILE A 67 12.05 5.10 15.39
CA ILE A 67 11.08 5.41 14.33
C ILE A 67 11.12 4.34 13.22
N PHE A 68 12.31 3.91 12.83
CA PHE A 68 12.49 2.88 11.81
C PHE A 68 11.91 1.52 12.23
N SER A 69 12.01 1.16 13.50
CA SER A 69 11.38 -0.05 14.05
C SER A 69 9.86 -0.07 13.77
N VAL A 70 9.17 1.04 14.04
CA VAL A 70 7.71 1.16 13.79
C VAL A 70 7.40 1.06 12.30
N TYR A 71 8.24 1.67 11.45
CA TYR A 71 8.10 1.62 10.00
C TYR A 71 8.22 0.18 9.44
N VAL A 72 9.11 -0.64 9.99
CA VAL A 72 9.27 -2.05 9.59
C VAL A 72 7.99 -2.82 9.89
N VAL A 73 7.41 -2.66 11.08
CA VAL A 73 6.15 -3.32 11.47
C VAL A 73 5.01 -2.91 10.52
N PHE A 74 4.91 -1.61 10.21
CA PHE A 74 3.92 -1.12 9.24
C PHE A 74 4.10 -1.76 7.85
N THR A 75 5.33 -1.88 7.38
CA THR A 75 5.67 -2.50 6.09
C THR A 75 5.26 -3.98 6.04
N ILE A 76 5.42 -4.72 7.13
CA ILE A 76 4.98 -6.12 7.23
C ILE A 76 3.46 -6.21 7.10
N ILE A 77 2.71 -5.37 7.83
CA ILE A 77 1.25 -5.31 7.76
C ILE A 77 0.80 -4.98 6.33
N TYR A 78 1.46 -4.03 5.68
CA TYR A 78 1.18 -3.65 4.30
C TYR A 78 1.42 -4.81 3.32
N THR A 79 2.49 -5.59 3.52
CA THR A 79 2.81 -6.77 2.71
C THR A 79 1.76 -7.88 2.90
N ILE A 80 1.30 -8.11 4.13
CA ILE A 80 0.20 -9.03 4.43
C ILE A 80 -1.08 -8.56 3.73
N GLY A 81 -1.34 -7.26 3.72
CA GLY A 81 -2.43 -6.65 2.96
C GLY A 81 -2.35 -6.95 1.46
N GLY A 82 -1.15 -6.88 0.86
CA GLY A 82 -0.91 -7.28 -0.52
C GLY A 82 -1.25 -8.75 -0.78
N ILE A 83 -0.84 -9.66 0.11
CA ILE A 83 -1.18 -11.09 0.01
C ILE A 83 -2.69 -11.31 0.13
N LEU A 84 -3.34 -10.64 1.08
CA LEU A 84 -4.80 -10.68 1.25
C LEU A 84 -5.54 -10.17 0.03
N LEU A 85 -5.00 -9.16 -0.66
CA LEU A 85 -5.57 -8.65 -1.91
C LEU A 85 -5.47 -9.69 -3.04
N VAL A 86 -4.32 -10.35 -3.19
CA VAL A 86 -4.14 -11.43 -4.18
C VAL A 86 -5.09 -12.59 -3.87
N LEU A 87 -5.16 -13.03 -2.61
CA LEU A 87 -6.06 -14.10 -2.18
C LEU A 87 -7.54 -13.73 -2.31
N GLY A 88 -7.90 -12.48 -1.97
CA GLY A 88 -9.25 -11.94 -2.09
C GLY A 88 -9.71 -11.89 -3.54
N THR A 89 -8.82 -11.51 -4.46
CA THR A 89 -9.08 -11.52 -5.90
C THR A 89 -9.27 -12.95 -6.41
N LYS A 90 -8.44 -13.90 -5.97
CA LYS A 90 -8.54 -15.31 -6.39
C LYS A 90 -9.77 -16.03 -5.84
N ARG A 91 -10.18 -15.73 -4.60
CA ARG A 91 -11.30 -16.39 -3.91
C ARG A 91 -12.64 -15.66 -4.03
N ARG A 92 -12.69 -14.51 -4.72
CA ARG A 92 -13.88 -13.62 -4.81
C ARG A 92 -14.50 -13.28 -3.44
N GLU A 93 -13.65 -13.19 -2.42
CA GLU A 93 -14.06 -12.84 -1.05
C GLU A 93 -13.92 -11.33 -0.83
N HIS A 94 -15.03 -10.59 -0.99
CA HIS A 94 -15.08 -9.13 -0.85
C HIS A 94 -14.58 -8.61 0.52
N ARG A 95 -14.75 -9.40 1.59
CA ARG A 95 -14.35 -9.03 2.96
C ARG A 95 -12.83 -8.95 3.15
N LYS A 96 -12.03 -9.63 2.34
CA LYS A 96 -10.55 -9.53 2.39
C LYS A 96 -10.04 -8.33 1.61
N ILE A 97 -10.72 -7.98 0.52
CA ILE A 97 -10.37 -6.83 -0.33
C ILE A 97 -10.62 -5.51 0.41
N ILE A 98 -11.69 -5.42 1.20
CA ILE A 98 -12.01 -4.19 1.94
C ILE A 98 -10.95 -3.82 3.00
N MET A 99 -10.34 -4.81 3.66
CA MET A 99 -9.29 -4.57 4.65
C MET A 99 -8.08 -3.89 4.01
N MET A 100 -7.64 -4.39 2.84
CA MET A 100 -6.55 -3.76 2.10
C MET A 100 -6.91 -2.36 1.61
N LEU A 101 -8.15 -2.17 1.16
CA LEU A 101 -8.64 -0.87 0.68
C LEU A 101 -8.56 0.20 1.78
N VAL A 102 -8.94 -0.14 3.02
CA VAL A 102 -8.84 0.79 4.16
C VAL A 102 -7.38 1.11 4.49
N ILE A 103 -6.49 0.11 4.53
CA ILE A 103 -5.06 0.31 4.80
C ILE A 103 -4.42 1.21 3.73
N MET A 104 -4.71 0.95 2.45
CA MET A 104 -4.21 1.76 1.34
C MET A 104 -4.78 3.18 1.37
N GLY A 105 -6.06 3.34 1.74
CA GLY A 105 -6.68 4.65 1.92
C GLY A 105 -6.02 5.48 3.01
N ILE A 106 -5.70 4.88 4.15
CA ILE A 106 -4.93 5.54 5.21
C ILE A 106 -3.55 5.95 4.67
N GLY A 107 -2.87 5.06 3.94
CA GLY A 107 -1.58 5.37 3.31
C GLY A 107 -1.62 6.59 2.39
N VAL A 108 -2.68 6.71 1.58
CA VAL A 108 -2.88 7.88 0.71
C VAL A 108 -2.99 9.17 1.52
N VAL A 109 -3.76 9.17 2.63
CA VAL A 109 -3.89 10.34 3.51
C VAL A 109 -2.54 10.75 4.08
N PHE A 110 -1.73 9.79 4.53
CA PHE A 110 -0.37 10.07 5.01
C PHE A 110 0.53 10.62 3.90
N SER A 111 0.44 10.12 2.67
CA SER A 111 1.18 10.68 1.52
C SER A 111 0.83 12.15 1.28
N PHE A 112 -0.44 12.53 1.42
CA PHE A 112 -0.85 13.94 1.31
C PHE A 112 -0.36 14.81 2.47
N LEU A 113 -0.30 14.27 3.69
CA LEU A 113 0.27 14.99 4.84
C LEU A 113 1.77 15.26 4.64
N ASN A 114 2.52 14.27 4.14
CA ASN A 114 3.95 14.44 3.84
C ASN A 114 4.20 15.50 2.76
N LEU A 115 3.28 15.64 1.80
CA LEU A 115 3.39 16.65 0.74
C LEU A 115 3.30 18.08 1.27
N ILE A 116 2.67 18.29 2.44
CA ILE A 116 2.57 19.61 3.09
C ILE A 116 3.84 19.92 3.90
N THR A 117 4.52 18.90 4.43
CA THR A 117 5.70 19.07 5.29
C THR A 117 7.01 19.26 4.51
N ASP A 118 7.10 18.76 3.28
CA ASP A 118 8.31 18.88 2.46
C ASP A 118 8.30 20.13 1.58
N ALA A 119 9.29 21.02 1.76
CA ALA A 119 9.40 22.30 1.05
C ALA A 119 10.35 22.28 -0.16
N THR A 120 10.89 21.11 -0.53
CA THR A 120 11.87 20.98 -1.61
C THR A 120 11.18 20.79 -2.97
N ALA A 121 11.42 21.68 -3.93
CA ALA A 121 10.73 21.65 -5.23
C ALA A 121 10.84 20.29 -5.96
N GLY A 122 11.98 19.60 -5.84
CA GLY A 122 12.19 18.28 -6.43
C GLY A 122 11.38 17.15 -5.78
N THR A 123 11.21 17.19 -4.45
CA THR A 123 10.44 16.18 -3.71
C THR A 123 8.94 16.39 -3.85
N ILE A 124 8.51 17.63 -4.07
CA ILE A 124 7.09 17.95 -4.34
C ILE A 124 6.64 17.30 -5.65
N VAL A 125 7.40 17.44 -6.74
CA VAL A 125 7.02 16.86 -8.05
C VAL A 125 6.94 15.34 -7.98
N SER A 126 7.92 14.68 -7.37
CA SER A 126 7.90 13.21 -7.22
C SER A 126 6.77 12.74 -6.31
N SER A 127 6.47 13.47 -5.23
CA SER A 127 5.36 13.17 -4.32
C SER A 127 4.00 13.35 -4.99
N ILE A 128 3.82 14.35 -5.86
CA ILE A 128 2.58 14.54 -6.63
C ILE A 128 2.36 13.35 -7.57
N ILE A 129 3.39 12.95 -8.33
CA ILE A 129 3.29 11.80 -9.24
C ILE A 129 2.97 10.52 -8.45
N GLY A 130 3.65 10.31 -7.31
CA GLY A 130 3.40 9.20 -6.41
C GLY A 130 1.96 9.17 -5.88
N ALA A 131 1.45 10.33 -5.45
CA ALA A 131 0.09 10.47 -4.95
C ALA A 131 -0.96 10.15 -6.04
N ILE A 132 -0.76 10.65 -7.27
CA ILE A 132 -1.65 10.33 -8.40
C ILE A 132 -1.68 8.82 -8.68
N ILE A 133 -0.51 8.18 -8.71
CA ILE A 133 -0.40 6.73 -8.92
C ILE A 133 -1.08 5.95 -7.78
N GLN A 134 -0.90 6.36 -6.52
CA GLN A 134 -1.56 5.72 -5.38
C GLN A 134 -3.08 5.88 -5.44
N VAL A 135 -3.59 7.07 -5.75
CA VAL A 135 -5.03 7.32 -5.92
C VAL A 135 -5.58 6.46 -7.06
N TYR A 136 -4.85 6.34 -8.18
CA TYR A 136 -5.23 5.46 -9.28
C TYR A 136 -5.35 4.00 -8.84
N PHE A 137 -4.37 3.47 -8.09
CA PHE A 137 -4.44 2.11 -7.55
C PHE A 137 -5.61 1.93 -6.58
N LEU A 138 -5.87 2.91 -5.73
CA LEU A 138 -7.01 2.90 -4.80
C LEU A 138 -8.34 2.84 -5.55
N VAL A 139 -8.50 3.62 -6.63
CA VAL A 139 -9.70 3.58 -7.49
C VAL A 139 -9.84 2.24 -8.21
N CYS A 140 -8.76 1.66 -8.76
CA CYS A 140 -8.84 0.34 -9.40
C CYS A 140 -9.22 -0.77 -8.39
N ILE A 141 -8.67 -0.77 -7.17
CA ILE A 141 -9.06 -1.74 -6.13
C ILE A 141 -10.51 -1.52 -5.69
N TYR A 142 -10.96 -0.27 -5.55
CA TYR A 142 -12.35 0.03 -5.23
C TYR A 142 -13.32 -0.47 -6.31
N SER A 143 -12.98 -0.27 -7.59
CA SER A 143 -13.74 -0.80 -8.72
C SER A 143 -13.85 -2.32 -8.67
N LEU A 144 -12.73 -3.02 -8.36
CA LEU A 144 -12.70 -4.46 -8.20
C LEU A 144 -13.58 -4.94 -7.04
N TYR A 145 -13.50 -4.27 -5.90
CA TYR A 145 -14.36 -4.53 -4.74
C TYR A 145 -15.84 -4.39 -5.10
N ALA A 146 -16.21 -3.29 -5.77
CA ALA A 146 -17.58 -3.06 -6.20
C ALA A 146 -18.08 -4.15 -7.16
N LYS A 147 -17.24 -4.61 -8.10
CA LYS A 147 -17.58 -5.71 -9.02
C LYS A 147 -17.88 -7.01 -8.26
N ILE A 148 -16.98 -7.45 -7.38
CA ILE A 148 -17.14 -8.70 -6.61
C ILE A 148 -18.34 -8.61 -5.65
N LYS A 149 -18.58 -7.44 -5.06
CA LYS A 149 -19.75 -7.22 -4.19
C LYS A 149 -21.06 -7.42 -4.94
N ASN A 150 -21.23 -6.82 -6.12
CA ASN A 150 -22.45 -6.99 -6.90
C ASN A 150 -22.63 -8.44 -7.39
N GLU A 151 -21.55 -9.14 -7.77
CA GLU A 151 -21.63 -10.56 -8.15
C GLU A 151 -22.15 -11.42 -6.99
N ASN A 152 -21.68 -11.19 -5.77
CA ASN A 152 -22.14 -11.93 -4.59
C ASN A 152 -23.58 -11.59 -4.20
N GLU A 153 -24.01 -10.33 -4.33
CA GLU A 153 -25.40 -9.92 -4.08
C GLU A 153 -26.37 -10.58 -5.09
N ASN A 154 -25.99 -10.63 -6.37
CA ASN A 154 -26.79 -11.29 -7.41
C ASN A 154 -26.92 -12.81 -7.20
N LEU A 155 -25.85 -13.48 -6.76
CA LEU A 155 -25.86 -14.91 -6.42
C LEU A 155 -26.75 -15.20 -5.19
N GLY A 156 -26.76 -14.30 -4.21
CA GLY A 156 -27.64 -14.38 -3.05
C GLY A 156 -29.13 -14.35 -3.46
N THR A 157 -29.51 -13.42 -4.35
CA THR A 157 -30.89 -13.34 -4.84
C THR A 157 -31.31 -14.53 -5.72
N TYR A 158 -30.37 -15.19 -6.41
CA TYR A 158 -30.68 -16.37 -7.22
C TYR A 158 -30.99 -17.61 -6.35
N ASN A 159 -30.32 -17.73 -5.20
CA ASN A 159 -30.54 -18.85 -4.27
C ASN A 159 -31.83 -18.72 -3.45
N TYR A 160 -32.42 -17.52 -3.36
CA TYR A 160 -33.71 -17.28 -2.68
C TYR A 160 -34.92 -17.50 -3.60
N ASN A 161 -34.74 -17.53 -4.92
CA ASN A 161 -35.81 -17.71 -5.91
C ASN A 161 -35.92 -19.15 -6.42
N LYS A 162 -35.35 -20.12 -5.70
CA LYS A 162 -35.31 -21.55 -6.06
C LYS A 162 -35.84 -22.39 -4.92
#